data_AF-A0A3D3BPY8-F1
#
_entry.id   AF-A0A3D3BPY8-F1
#
_cell.length_a   1.000
_cell.length_b   1.000
_cell.length_c   1.000
_cell.angle_alpha   90.00
_cell.angle_beta   90.00
_cell.angle_gamma   90.00
#
_symmetry.space_group_name_H-M   'P 1'
#
loop_
_entity.id
_entity.type
_entity.pdbx_description
1 polymer ?
#
loop_
_entity_poly.entity_id
_entity_poly.type
_entity_poly.pdbx_seq_one_letter_code
_entity_poly.pdbx_strand_id
1 'polypeptide(L)'
;IAYEVRDVVDLMSEEGGVELERLAIDGGAAANDLLCQMQADQLRIPVDRSAELQTTGVGAAFLAGLGVGMWKDIAELQHTRTSSGVFEPHDVSDVNDDDYRRWRRAVERSKGWSESD
;
A
#
# COMPACT_ATOMS: atom_id res chain seq x y z
N ILE A 1 10.45 -1.98 2.94
CA ILE A 1 8.98 -1.97 2.79
C ILE A 1 8.45 -0.56 2.62
N ALA A 2 8.33 0.29 3.66
CA ALA A 2 7.69 1.61 3.51
C ALA A 2 8.31 2.49 2.39
N TYR A 3 9.64 2.54 2.33
CA TYR A 3 10.35 3.24 1.26
C TYR A 3 10.22 2.59 -0.12
N GLU A 4 10.19 1.26 -0.20
CA GLU A 4 10.01 0.54 -1.48
C GLU A 4 8.60 0.78 -2.04
N VAL A 5 7.59 0.81 -1.17
CA VAL A 5 6.23 1.18 -1.54
C VAL A 5 6.18 2.63 -1.99
N ARG A 6 6.87 3.55 -1.29
CA ARG A 6 7.00 4.95 -1.72
C ARG A 6 7.62 5.07 -3.11
N ASP A 7 8.71 4.34 -3.40
CA ASP A 7 9.33 4.35 -4.74
C ASP A 7 8.30 4.00 -5.84
N VAL A 8 7.44 3.00 -5.61
CA VAL A 8 6.41 2.57 -6.57
C VAL A 8 5.25 3.57 -6.65
N VAL A 9 4.77 4.08 -5.51
CA VAL A 9 3.66 5.05 -5.47
C VAL A 9 4.07 6.37 -6.13
N ASP A 10 5.25 6.90 -5.82
CA ASP A 10 5.78 8.11 -6.44
C ASP A 10 5.85 7.94 -7.97
N LEU A 11 6.39 6.80 -8.45
CA LEU A 11 6.44 6.49 -9.89
C LEU A 11 5.05 6.39 -10.51
N MET A 12 4.09 5.75 -9.84
CA MET A 12 2.71 5.63 -10.34
C MET A 12 2.03 6.99 -10.46
N SER A 13 2.27 7.91 -9.52
CA SER A 13 1.74 9.28 -9.59
C SER A 13 2.38 10.06 -10.74
N GLU A 14 3.71 9.99 -10.87
CA GLU A 14 4.48 10.69 -11.91
C GLU A 14 4.09 10.24 -13.33
N GLU A 15 4.02 8.92 -13.58
CA GLU A 15 3.72 8.37 -14.92
C GLU A 15 2.22 8.26 -15.21
N GLY A 16 1.40 8.05 -14.16
CA GLY A 16 -0.04 7.89 -14.28
C GLY A 16 -0.82 9.20 -14.32
N GLY A 17 -0.21 10.31 -13.87
CA GLY A 17 -0.85 11.63 -13.81
C GLY A 17 -2.01 11.71 -12.82
N VAL A 18 -2.02 10.82 -11.81
CA VAL A 18 -3.06 10.76 -10.78
C VAL A 18 -2.39 10.83 -9.41
N GLU A 19 -2.75 11.83 -8.63
CA GLU A 19 -2.34 11.95 -7.23
C GLU A 19 -3.17 11.01 -6.35
N LEU A 20 -2.49 10.19 -5.55
CA LEU A 20 -3.15 9.25 -4.65
C LEU A 20 -3.58 9.97 -3.37
N GLU A 21 -4.89 10.08 -3.12
CA GLU A 21 -5.40 10.74 -1.91
C GLU A 21 -5.37 9.86 -0.64
N ARG A 22 -5.29 8.54 -0.82
CA ARG A 22 -5.29 7.53 0.25
C ARG A 22 -4.75 6.22 -0.26
N LEU A 23 -3.97 5.52 0.54
CA LEU A 23 -3.56 4.15 0.26
C LEU A 23 -4.41 3.15 1.06
N ALA A 24 -5.18 2.30 0.38
CA ALA A 24 -5.85 1.16 1.01
C ALA A 24 -4.86 -0.02 1.11
N ILE A 25 -4.74 -0.64 2.30
CA ILE A 25 -3.79 -1.73 2.54
C ILE A 25 -4.46 -2.98 3.13
N ASP A 26 -3.81 -4.12 2.88
CA ASP A 26 -4.13 -5.44 3.42
C ASP A 26 -2.87 -6.31 3.51
N GLY A 27 -3.04 -7.61 3.73
CA GLY A 27 -1.95 -8.58 3.84
C GLY A 27 -1.39 -8.72 5.24
N GLY A 28 -0.61 -9.78 5.46
CA GLY A 28 -0.07 -10.10 6.79
C GLY A 28 0.83 -9.01 7.38
N ALA A 29 1.58 -8.27 6.54
CA ALA A 29 2.43 -7.17 6.99
C ALA A 29 1.61 -5.97 7.50
N ALA A 30 0.41 -5.75 6.98
CA ALA A 30 -0.48 -4.67 7.44
C ALA A 30 -1.01 -4.90 8.87
N ALA A 31 -0.84 -6.09 9.46
CA ALA A 31 -1.12 -6.30 10.88
C ALA A 31 -0.19 -5.48 11.80
N ASN A 32 0.92 -4.96 11.30
CA ASN A 32 1.88 -4.18 12.07
C ASN A 32 1.56 -2.68 12.02
N ASP A 33 1.03 -2.14 13.11
CA ASP A 33 0.67 -0.73 13.24
C ASP A 33 1.86 0.22 13.02
N LEU A 34 3.06 -0.13 13.50
CA LEU A 34 4.26 0.68 13.29
C LEU A 34 4.59 0.79 11.80
N LEU A 35 4.53 -0.32 11.06
CA LEU A 35 4.76 -0.30 9.62
C LEU A 35 3.70 0.53 8.89
N CYS A 36 2.42 0.42 9.29
CA CYS A 36 1.34 1.21 8.70
C CYS A 36 1.54 2.70 8.94
N GLN A 37 1.93 3.09 10.15
CA GLN A 37 2.22 4.49 10.47
C GLN A 37 3.44 5.01 9.70
N MET A 38 4.52 4.23 9.63
CA MET A 38 5.69 4.57 8.82
C MET A 38 5.31 4.74 7.34
N GLN A 39 4.37 3.93 6.82
CA GLN A 39 3.90 4.05 5.45
C GLN A 39 3.12 5.37 5.23
N ALA A 40 2.21 5.72 6.16
CA ALA A 40 1.47 6.98 6.10
C ALA A 40 2.41 8.18 6.15
N ASP A 41 3.37 8.16 7.07
CA ASP A 41 4.37 9.22 7.23
C ASP A 41 5.25 9.37 5.97
N GLN A 42 5.66 8.25 5.35
CA GLN A 42 6.48 8.28 4.14
C GLN A 42 5.72 8.77 2.89
N LEU A 43 4.46 8.38 2.73
CA LEU A 43 3.65 8.80 1.58
C LEU A 43 2.97 10.16 1.78
N ARG A 44 2.89 10.65 3.03
CA ARG A 44 2.18 11.88 3.41
C ARG A 44 0.69 11.86 3.03
N ILE A 45 0.09 10.68 3.02
CA ILE A 45 -1.34 10.46 2.76
C ILE A 45 -1.89 9.45 3.76
N PRO A 46 -3.21 9.45 4.03
CA PRO A 46 -3.83 8.46 4.90
C PRO A 46 -3.65 7.04 4.39
N VAL A 47 -3.36 6.12 5.32
CA VAL A 47 -3.29 4.67 5.05
C VAL A 47 -4.49 4.00 5.72
N ASP A 48 -5.39 3.43 4.92
CA ASP A 48 -6.64 2.80 5.38
C ASP A 48 -6.51 1.27 5.35
N ARG A 49 -6.40 0.67 6.53
CA ARG A 49 -6.23 -0.78 6.67
C ARG A 49 -7.58 -1.49 6.64
N SER A 50 -7.68 -2.52 5.79
CA SER A 50 -8.87 -3.38 5.80
C SER A 50 -9.03 -4.13 7.13
N ALA A 51 -10.27 -4.39 7.54
CA ALA A 51 -10.54 -5.27 8.68
C ALA A 51 -10.26 -6.75 8.37
N GLU A 52 -10.35 -7.14 7.09
CA GLU A 52 -9.93 -8.46 6.61
C GLU A 52 -8.57 -8.33 5.96
N LEU A 53 -7.53 -8.94 6.53
CA LEU A 53 -6.17 -8.85 6.01
C LEU A 53 -5.89 -9.84 4.87
N GLN A 54 -6.70 -10.89 4.73
CA GLN A 54 -6.59 -11.89 3.67
C GLN A 54 -7.51 -11.57 2.49
N THR A 55 -7.48 -10.33 2.01
CA THR A 55 -8.31 -9.85 0.88
C THR A 55 -8.08 -10.65 -0.40
N THR A 56 -6.90 -11.24 -0.60
CA THR A 56 -6.61 -12.16 -1.71
C THR A 56 -7.61 -13.32 -1.76
N GLY A 57 -7.86 -13.96 -0.61
CA GLY A 57 -8.81 -15.07 -0.51
C GLY A 57 -10.25 -14.60 -0.72
N VAL A 58 -10.59 -13.43 -0.16
CA VAL A 58 -11.89 -12.79 -0.36
C VAL A 58 -12.15 -12.48 -1.84
N GLY A 59 -11.16 -11.95 -2.55
CA GLY A 59 -11.26 -11.66 -3.98
C GLY A 59 -11.54 -12.92 -4.81
N ALA A 60 -10.85 -14.04 -4.51
CA ALA A 60 -11.13 -15.32 -5.15
C ALA A 60 -12.56 -15.81 -4.86
N ALA A 61 -13.04 -15.66 -3.62
CA ALA A 61 -14.41 -16.02 -3.24
C ALA A 61 -15.45 -15.14 -3.96
N PHE A 62 -15.20 -13.84 -4.09
CA PHE A 62 -16.07 -12.93 -4.84
C PHE A 62 -16.16 -13.30 -6.32
N LEU A 63 -15.03 -13.59 -6.96
CA LEU A 63 -15.02 -14.01 -8.37
C LEU A 63 -15.80 -15.32 -8.58
N ALA A 64 -15.57 -16.31 -7.71
CA ALA A 64 -16.29 -17.58 -7.79
C ALA A 64 -17.80 -17.40 -7.52
N GLY A 65 -18.16 -16.62 -6.50
CA GLY A 65 -19.53 -16.36 -6.12
C GLY A 65 -20.32 -15.60 -7.19
N LEU A 66 -19.72 -14.60 -7.82
CA LEU A 66 -20.31 -13.94 -8.99
C LEU A 66 -20.52 -14.94 -10.13
N GLY A 67 -19.55 -15.82 -10.39
CA GLY A 67 -19.63 -16.82 -11.44
C GLY A 67 -20.78 -17.83 -11.27
N VAL A 68 -21.17 -18.14 -10.03
CA VAL A 68 -22.29 -19.06 -9.73
C VAL A 68 -23.59 -18.34 -9.35
N GLY A 69 -23.63 -17.01 -9.43
CA GLY A 69 -24.81 -16.21 -9.10
C GLY A 69 -25.13 -16.12 -7.60
N MET A 70 -24.15 -16.34 -6.72
CA MET A 70 -24.29 -16.10 -5.28
C MET A 70 -24.44 -14.60 -4.98
N TRP A 71 -23.74 -13.76 -5.74
CA TRP A 71 -23.97 -12.32 -5.81
C TRP A 71 -24.44 -11.94 -7.20
N LYS A 72 -25.29 -10.93 -7.29
CA LYS A 72 -25.88 -10.48 -8.54
C LYS A 72 -24.87 -9.76 -9.43
N ASP A 73 -24.09 -8.86 -8.85
CA ASP A 73 -23.15 -7.99 -9.55
C ASP A 73 -22.09 -7.43 -8.59
N ILE A 74 -21.11 -6.70 -9.13
CA ILE A 74 -20.04 -6.07 -8.35
C ILE A 74 -20.59 -5.01 -7.38
N ALA A 75 -21.74 -4.38 -7.67
CA ALA A 75 -22.30 -3.34 -6.80
C ALA A 75 -22.72 -3.92 -5.44
N GLU A 76 -23.24 -5.16 -5.41
CA GLU A 76 -23.52 -5.86 -4.14
C GLU A 76 -22.27 -6.05 -3.27
N LEU A 77 -21.07 -6.11 -3.87
CA LEU A 77 -19.81 -6.31 -3.16
C LEU A 77 -19.19 -5.00 -2.64
N GLN A 78 -19.60 -3.83 -3.15
CA GLN A 78 -18.98 -2.56 -2.77
C GLN A 78 -19.09 -2.24 -1.27
N HIS A 79 -20.09 -2.81 -0.60
CA HIS A 79 -20.37 -2.59 0.82
C HIS A 79 -19.73 -3.63 1.75
N THR A 80 -18.98 -4.60 1.23
CA THR A 80 -18.41 -5.68 2.05
C THR A 80 -17.07 -5.29 2.67
N ARG A 81 -16.33 -4.34 2.07
CA ARG A 81 -15.05 -3.89 2.63
C ARG A 81 -15.31 -2.98 3.83
N THR A 82 -14.76 -3.37 4.98
CA THR A 82 -14.72 -2.54 6.19
C THR A 82 -13.28 -2.15 6.53
N SER A 83 -13.13 -1.02 7.20
CA SER A 83 -11.84 -0.52 7.72
C SER A 83 -11.64 -0.96 9.16
N SER A 84 -10.41 -1.36 9.53
CA SER A 84 -10.00 -1.57 10.92
C SER A 84 -9.35 -0.33 11.54
N GLY A 85 -9.09 0.72 10.75
CA GLY A 85 -8.43 1.93 11.20
C GLY A 85 -7.73 2.66 10.06
N VAL A 86 -7.60 3.97 10.22
CA VAL A 86 -6.86 4.85 9.32
C VAL A 86 -5.67 5.42 10.07
N PHE A 87 -4.49 5.30 9.47
CA PHE A 87 -3.26 5.90 9.96
C PHE A 87 -3.07 7.21 9.22
N GLU A 88 -3.16 8.32 9.95
CA GLU A 88 -2.94 9.66 9.42
C GLU A 88 -1.44 10.00 9.44
N PRO A 89 -0.91 10.69 8.42
CA PRO A 89 0.49 11.08 8.42
C PRO A 89 0.76 12.07 9.55
N HIS A 90 1.86 11.86 10.27
CA HIS A 90 2.37 12.86 11.21
C HIS A 90 2.96 14.07 10.46
N ASP A 91 2.99 15.22 11.14
CA ASP A 91 3.69 16.41 10.63
C ASP A 91 5.21 16.22 10.78
N VAL A 92 5.82 15.57 9.79
CA VAL A 92 7.25 15.24 9.72
C VAL A 92 7.79 15.66 8.35
N SER A 93 7.85 16.98 8.15
CA SER A 93 8.31 17.58 6.89
C SER A 93 9.76 17.19 6.56
N ASP A 94 10.75 17.69 7.30
CA ASP A 94 12.15 17.59 6.85
C ASP A 94 12.80 16.23 7.14
N VAL A 95 12.38 15.55 8.22
CA VAL A 95 13.02 14.29 8.66
C VAL A 95 12.77 13.15 7.66
N ASN A 96 11.55 13.05 7.12
CA ASN A 96 11.18 11.96 6.21
C ASN A 96 11.88 12.06 4.86
N ASP A 97 12.13 13.27 4.37
CA ASP A 97 12.82 13.44 3.09
C ASP A 97 14.33 13.17 3.20
N ASP A 98 14.95 13.49 4.34
CA ASP A 98 16.33 13.10 4.64
C ASP A 98 16.49 11.58 4.68
N ASP A 99 15.58 10.90 5.36
CA ASP A 99 15.54 9.45 5.45
C ASP A 99 15.31 8.80 4.08
N TYR A 100 14.39 9.33 3.28
CA TYR A 100 14.17 8.82 1.93
C TYR A 100 15.38 9.06 1.00
N ARG A 101 16.09 10.18 1.14
CA ARG A 101 17.36 10.40 0.42
C ARG A 101 18.43 9.37 0.84
N ARG A 102 18.49 9.01 2.13
CA ARG A 102 19.38 7.94 2.61
C ARG A 102 18.99 6.57 2.03
N TRP A 103 17.69 6.27 1.99
CA TRP A 103 17.16 5.06 1.35
C TRP A 103 17.59 4.96 -0.11
N ARG A 104 17.34 5.99 -0.94
CA ARG A 104 17.71 5.98 -2.36
C ARG A 104 19.21 5.77 -2.56
N ARG A 105 20.04 6.37 -1.70
CA ARG A 105 21.49 6.10 -1.70
C ARG A 105 21.81 4.64 -1.38
N ALA A 106 21.12 4.02 -0.43
CA ALA A 106 21.32 2.61 -0.08
C ALA A 106 20.92 1.68 -1.22
N VAL A 107 19.81 1.97 -1.91
CA VAL A 107 19.36 1.23 -3.11
C VAL A 107 20.42 1.29 -4.22
N GLU A 108 20.99 2.46 -4.51
CA GLU A 108 22.07 2.55 -5.51
C GLU A 108 23.30 1.71 -5.15
N ARG A 109 23.58 1.52 -3.86
CA ARG A 109 24.69 0.68 -3.39
C ARG A 109 24.41 -0.81 -3.40
N SER A 110 23.15 -1.23 -3.44
CA SER A 110 22.77 -2.65 -3.51
C SER A 110 22.67 -3.17 -4.95
N LYS A 111 22.64 -2.28 -5.95
CA LYS A 111 22.63 -2.63 -7.37
C LYS A 111 23.99 -3.16 -7.84
N GLY A 112 23.98 -3.93 -8.93
CA GLY A 112 25.21 -4.41 -9.58
C GLY A 112 26.02 -5.41 -8.75
N TRP A 113 25.42 -6.01 -7.71
CA TRP A 113 26.11 -6.98 -6.85
C TRP A 113 26.46 -8.28 -7.58
N SER A 114 25.53 -8.80 -8.38
CA SER A 114 25.78 -9.98 -9.21
C SER A 114 26.36 -9.55 -10.54
N GLU A 115 27.54 -10.06 -10.87
CA GLU A 115 28.09 -10.01 -12.22
C GLU A 115 27.50 -11.20 -13.01
N SER A 116 27.20 -10.98 -14.29
CA SER A 116 26.86 -12.07 -15.21
C SER A 116 28.15 -12.45 -15.91
N ASP A 117 28.60 -13.69 -15.77
CA ASP A 117 29.60 -14.27 -16.68
C ASP A 117 28.99 -14.48 -18.07
#